data_AF-A0A926XF06-F1
#
_entry.id   AF-A0A926XF06-F1
#
_cell.length_a   1.000
_cell.length_b   1.000
_cell.length_c   1.000
_cell.angle_alpha   90.00
_cell.angle_beta   90.00
_cell.angle_gamma   90.00
#
_symmetry.space_group_name_H-M   'P 1'
#
loop_
_entity.id
_entity.type
_entity.pdbx_description
1 polymer ?
#
loop_
_entity_poly.entity_id
_entity_poly.type
_entity_poly.pdbx_seq_one_letter_code
_entity_poly.pdbx_strand_id
1 'polypeptide(L)' 'MPYTELQSLSEGEFKRLCGVSRETFAEIVEVLRPHLERQGRRGGQPKLSVEDQ' A
#
# COMPACT_ATOMS: atom_id res chain seq x y z
N MET A 1 -7.62 4.35 0.16
CA MET A 1 -6.67 5.48 0.28
C MET A 1 -5.36 5.04 -0.37
N PRO A 2 -5.07 5.45 -1.61
CA PRO A 2 -3.76 5.25 -2.21
C PRO A 2 -2.61 5.84 -1.37
N TYR A 3 -1.47 5.16 -1.35
CA TYR A 3 -0.25 5.55 -0.64
C TYR A 3 0.27 6.96 -1.03
N THR A 4 -0.10 7.44 -2.21
CA THR A 4 0.23 8.79 -2.68
C THR A 4 -0.46 9.88 -1.86
N GLU A 5 -1.63 9.61 -1.29
CA GLU A 5 -2.34 10.56 -0.42
C GLU A 5 -1.67 10.69 0.95
N LEU A 6 -1.02 9.63 1.42
CA LEU A 6 -0.30 9.63 2.70
C LEU A 6 0.98 10.49 2.67
N GLN A 7 1.56 10.69 1.48
CA GLN A 7 2.78 11.49 1.29
C GLN A 7 2.50 12.99 1.47
N SER A 8 1.31 13.45 1.08
CA SER A 8 0.89 14.86 1.21
C SER A 8 0.46 15.26 2.62
N LEU A 9 0.31 14.29 3.54
CA LEU A 9 -0.09 14.58 4.91
C LEU A 9 1.04 15.26 5.71
N SER A 10 0.66 16.10 6.67
CA SER A 10 1.59 16.54 7.71
C SER A 10 1.93 15.38 8.66
N GLU A 11 3.05 15.45 9.38
CA GLU A 11 3.44 14.39 10.33
C GLU A 11 2.37 14.14 11.41
N GLY A 12 1.72 15.19 11.88
CA GLY A 12 0.64 15.09 12.87
C GLY A 12 -0.60 14.38 12.32
N GLU A 13 -1.00 14.69 11.09
CA GLU A 13 -2.13 14.02 10.44
C GLU A 13 -1.82 12.57 10.09
N PHE A 14 -0.59 12.31 9.63
CA PHE A 14 -0.10 10.97 9.37
C PHE A 14 -0.15 10.12 10.65
N LYS A 15 0.38 10.64 11.76
CA LYS A 15 0.37 9.94 13.05
C LYS A 15 -1.05 9.72 13.57
N ARG A 16 -1.96 10.68 13.35
CA ARG A 16 -3.38 10.55 13.74
C ARG A 16 -4.10 9.47 12.93
N LEU A 17 -3.80 9.35 11.63
CA LEU A 17 -4.45 8.39 10.73
C LEU A 17 -3.85 6.98 10.82
N CYS A 18 -2.52 6.88 10.77
CA CYS A 18 -1.81 5.60 10.79
C CYS A 18 -1.54 5.07 12.21
N GLY A 19 -1.64 5.93 13.24
CA GLY A 19 -1.33 5.57 14.63
C GLY A 19 0.17 5.41 14.93
N VAL A 20 1.03 5.55 13.92
CA VAL A 20 2.49 5.39 14.00
C VAL A 20 3.20 6.51 13.27
N SER A 21 4.46 6.77 13.63
CA SER A 21 5.32 7.72 12.91
C SER A 21 5.66 7.22 11.50
N ARG A 22 6.02 8.14 10.60
CA ARG A 22 6.41 7.82 9.22
C ARG A 22 7.60 6.87 9.14
N GLU A 23 8.58 7.05 10.01
CA GLU A 23 9.77 6.19 10.10
C GLU A 23 9.37 4.74 10.40
N THR A 24 8.63 4.52 11.48
CA THR A 24 8.13 3.19 11.86
C THR A 24 7.25 2.58 10.79
N PHE A 25 6.39 3.38 10.14
CA PHE A 25 5.58 2.91 9.03
C PHE A 25 6.45 2.44 7.85
N ALA A 26 7.54 3.15 7.53
CA ALA A 26 8.47 2.76 6.47
C ALA A 26 9.15 1.43 6.78
N GLU A 27 9.58 1.21 8.04
CA GLU A 27 10.16 -0.07 8.48
C GLU A 27 9.16 -1.23 8.34
N ILE A 28 7.90 -1.02 8.73
CA ILE A 28 6.83 -2.02 8.57
C ILE A 28 6.63 -2.36 7.09
N VAL A 29 6.60 -1.34 6.22
CA VAL A 29 6.45 -1.52 4.77
C VAL A 29 7.65 -2.28 4.20
N GLU A 30 8.87 -1.97 4.63
CA GLU A 30 10.08 -2.67 4.19
C GLU A 30 10.05 -4.15 4.53
N VAL A 31 9.59 -4.51 5.73
CA VAL A 31 9.39 -5.91 6.13
C VAL A 31 8.27 -6.57 5.32
N LEU A 32 7.19 -5.85 5.00
CA LEU A 32 6.06 -6.41 4.25
C LEU A 32 6.33 -6.58 2.75
N ARG A 33 7.12 -5.70 2.12
CA ARG A 33 7.44 -5.75 0.68
C ARG A 33 7.80 -7.13 0.15
N PRO A 34 8.78 -7.88 0.71
CA PRO A 34 9.15 -9.20 0.20
C PRO A 34 8.02 -10.23 0.30
N HIS A 35 7.09 -10.05 1.24
CA HIS A 35 5.92 -10.93 1.39
C HIS A 35 4.79 -10.57 0.41
N LEU A 36 4.60 -9.28 0.12
CA LEU A 36 3.64 -8.79 -0.89
C LEU A 36 4.08 -9.15 -2.32
N GLU A 37 5.36 -9.00 -2.64
CA GLU A 37 5.90 -9.42 -3.94
C GLU A 37 5.82 -10.94 -4.15
N ARG A 38 5.97 -11.72 -3.07
CA ARG A 38 5.71 -13.17 -3.08
C ARG A 38 4.23 -13.49 -3.30
N GLN A 39 3.31 -12.67 -2.82
CA GLN A 39 1.86 -12.83 -3.03
C GLN A 39 1.40 -12.48 -4.46
N GLY A 40 2.09 -11.57 -5.15
CA GLY A 40 1.80 -11.16 -6.53
C GLY A 40 2.04 -12.24 -7.60
N ARG A 41 2.62 -13.39 -7.24
CA ARG A 41 2.86 -14.53 -8.15
C ARG A 41 1.86 -15.68 -7.97
N ARG A 42 0.68 -15.45 -7.39
CA ARG A 42 -0.42 -16.44 -7.43
C ARG A 42 -1.24 -16.28 -8.71
N GLY A 43 -0.76 -16.95 -9.76
CA GLY A 43 -1.52 -17.54 -10.87
C GLY A 43 -2.74 -16.80 -11.44
N GLY A 44 -2.58 -16.30 -12.67
CA GLY A 44 -3.66 -16.20 -13.65
C GLY A 44 -4.29 -14.81 -13.81
N GLN A 45 -4.09 -14.21 -14.98
CA GLN A 45 -4.95 -13.13 -15.48
C GLN A 45 -6.42 -13.58 -15.39
N PRO A 46 -7.35 -12.79 -14.80
CA PRO A 46 -8.74 -12.93 -15.14
C PRO A 46 -8.88 -12.46 -16.59
N LYS A 47 -8.96 -13.42 -17.52
CA LYS A 47 -9.19 -13.17 -18.93
C LYS A 47 -10.66 -12.85 -19.16
N LEU A 48 -11.12 -11.71 -18.64
CA LEU A 48 -12.43 -11.11 -18.91
C LEU A 48 -12.29 -9.59 -18.72
N SER A 49 -11.70 -8.91 -19.72
CA SER A 49 -12.05 -7.52 -20.01
C SER A 49 -13.49 -7.54 -20.50
N VAL A 50 -14.43 -7.21 -19.63
CA VAL A 50 -15.73 -6.75 -20.10
C VAL A 50 -15.57 -5.24 -20.22
N GLU A 51 -15.52 -4.77 -21.47
CA GLU A 51 -15.79 -3.38 -21.82
C GLU A 51 -17.16 -3.02 -21.24
N ASP A 52 -17.20 -2.15 -20.24
CA ASP A 52 -18.45 -1.50 -19.83
C ASP A 52 -18.54 -0.22 -20.66
N GLN A 53 -19.49 -0.24 -21.61
CA GLN A 53 -19.81 0.83 -22.56
C GLN A 53 -20.35 2.09 -21.88
#